data_AF-G9YKA9-F1
#
_entry.id   AF-G9YKA9-F1
#
_cell.length_a   1.000
_cell.length_b   1.000
_cell.length_c   1.000
_cell.angle_alpha   90.00
_cell.angle_beta   90.00
_cell.angle_gamma   90.00
#
_symmetry.space_group_name_H-M   'P 1'
#
loop_
_entity.id
_entity.type
_entity.pdbx_description
1 polymer ?
#
loop_
_entity_poly.entity_id
_entity_poly.type
_entity_poly.pdbx_seq_one_letter_code
_entity_poly.pdbx_strand_id
1 'polypeptide(L)' 'MLTFFAYRRACGIEALAYRGAAGIIRQCPVFCLPGQTGVIKVGMEQLIIPEVHHIKAEMSKS' A
#
# COMPACT_ATOMS: atom_id res chain seq x y z
N MET A 1 7.26 9.84 -0.15
CA MET A 1 7.27 10.20 1.29
C MET A 1 6.29 9.35 2.11
N LEU A 2 5.08 9.03 1.60
CA LEU A 2 4.11 8.13 2.28
C LEU A 2 4.64 6.71 2.55
N THR A 3 5.47 6.17 1.66
CA THR A 3 6.07 4.83 1.77
C THR A 3 6.97 4.68 3.00
N PHE A 4 7.70 5.73 3.40
CA PHE A 4 8.62 5.66 4.54
C PHE A 4 7.86 5.42 5.86
N PHE A 5 6.83 6.21 6.15
CA PHE A 5 6.10 6.10 7.41
C PHE A 5 5.34 4.77 7.53
N ALA A 6 4.84 4.27 6.41
CA ALA A 6 4.18 2.98 6.33
C ALA A 6 5.13 1.81 6.65
N TYR A 7 6.37 1.84 6.15
CA TYR A 7 7.29 0.69 6.22
C TYR A 7 8.44 0.84 7.21
N ARG A 8 8.64 2.01 7.84
CA ARG A 8 9.71 2.24 8.81
C ARG A 8 9.76 1.17 9.91
N ARG A 9 8.61 0.67 10.38
CA ARG A 9 8.56 -0.37 11.41
C ARG A 9 9.00 -1.75 10.91
N ALA A 10 8.92 -2.00 9.61
CA ALA A 10 9.26 -3.28 8.98
C ALA A 10 10.73 -3.36 8.55
N CYS A 11 11.30 -2.28 8.02
CA CYS A 11 12.64 -2.26 7.42
C CYS A 11 13.50 -1.04 7.81
N GLY A 12 13.07 -0.23 8.78
CA GLY A 12 13.87 0.87 9.31
C GLY A 12 14.15 1.96 8.28
N ILE A 13 15.42 2.34 8.15
CA ILE A 13 15.88 3.41 7.24
C ILE A 13 15.77 2.99 5.76
N GLU A 14 15.83 1.69 5.46
CA GLU A 14 15.69 1.16 4.09
C GLU A 14 14.35 1.56 3.46
N ALA A 15 13.33 1.84 4.29
CA ALA A 15 12.04 2.36 3.86
C ALA A 15 12.12 3.67 3.06
N LEU A 16 13.20 4.46 3.21
CA LEU A 16 13.43 5.68 2.42
C LEU A 16 13.77 5.39 0.95
N ALA A 17 14.39 4.25 0.68
CA ALA A 17 14.77 3.85 -0.68
C ALA A 17 13.59 3.21 -1.44
N TYR A 18 12.60 2.67 -0.72
CA TYR A 18 11.47 2.01 -1.32
C TYR A 18 10.52 2.97 -2.05
N ARG A 19 10.10 2.55 -3.24
CA ARG A 19 9.10 3.23 -4.07
C ARG A 19 7.88 2.33 -4.17
N GLY A 20 6.71 2.95 -4.07
CA GLY A 20 5.43 2.30 -4.28
C GLY A 20 4.45 3.30 -4.88
N ALA A 21 3.44 2.79 -5.55
CA ALA A 21 2.38 3.57 -6.17
C ALA A 21 1.04 2.88 -5.93
N ALA A 22 -0.05 3.63 -5.94
CA ALA A 22 -1.40 3.09 -5.87
C ALA A 22 -2.30 3.90 -6.81
N GLY A 23 -3.32 3.26 -7.37
CA GLY A 23 -4.26 3.91 -8.26
C GLY A 23 -5.43 3.00 -8.62
N ILE A 24 -6.33 3.50 -9.47
CA ILE A 24 -7.47 2.74 -9.97
C ILE A 24 -7.37 2.66 -11.49
N ILE A 25 -7.47 1.44 -12.02
CA ILE A 25 -7.48 1.18 -13.46
C ILE A 25 -8.76 0.42 -13.77
N ARG A 26 -9.65 1.00 -14.59
CA ARG A 26 -10.92 0.35 -14.99
C ARG A 26 -11.74 -0.21 -13.81
N GLN A 27 -11.99 0.61 -12.78
CA GLN A 27 -12.71 0.19 -11.57
C GLN A 27 -12.02 -0.95 -10.79
N CYS A 28 -10.71 -1.14 -10.97
CA CYS A 28 -9.90 -2.06 -10.19
C CYS A 28 -8.82 -1.28 -9.44
N PRO A 29 -8.75 -1.35 -8.10
CA PRO A 29 -7.65 -0.75 -7.35
C PRO A 29 -6.38 -1.58 -7.56
N VAL A 30 -5.28 -0.91 -7.86
CA VAL A 30 -3.97 -1.50 -8.12
C VAL A 30 -2.95 -0.89 -7.16
N PHE A 31 -2.14 -1.75 -6.52
CA PHE A 31 -1.11 -1.35 -5.57
C PHE A 31 0.24 -1.93 -5.99
N CYS A 32 1.24 -1.07 -6.14
CA CYS A 32 2.63 -1.44 -6.40
C CYS A 32 3.40 -1.41 -5.07
N LEU A 33 3.75 -2.59 -4.58
CA LEU A 33 4.48 -2.79 -3.33
C LEU A 33 5.97 -3.08 -3.57
N PRO A 34 6.86 -2.80 -2.60
CA PRO A 34 8.25 -3.20 -2.66
C PRO A 34 8.42 -4.74 -2.71
N GLY A 35 9.45 -5.24 -3.41
CA GLY A 35 9.64 -6.69 -3.67
C GLY A 35 10.14 -7.54 -2.50
N GLN A 36 10.27 -6.99 -1.29
CA GLN A 36 10.73 -7.71 -0.10
C GLN A 36 9.54 -8.34 0.64
N THR A 37 9.53 -9.66 0.83
CA THR A 37 8.40 -10.41 1.41
C THR A 37 7.90 -9.88 2.75
N GLY A 38 8.80 -9.49 3.66
CA GLY A 38 8.42 -8.91 4.96
C GLY A 38 7.68 -7.57 4.83
N VAL A 39 8.09 -6.75 3.87
CA VAL A 39 7.49 -5.45 3.57
C VAL A 39 6.14 -5.63 2.87
N ILE A 40 6.04 -6.60 1.95
CA ILE A 40 4.76 -6.98 1.30
C ILE A 40 3.74 -7.37 2.37
N LYS A 41 4.12 -8.24 3.32
CA LYS A 41 3.23 -8.69 4.39
C LYS A 41 2.68 -7.51 5.19
N VAL A 42 3.56 -6.59 5.60
CA VAL A 42 3.14 -5.37 6.33
C VAL A 42 2.24 -4.48 5.49
N GLY A 43 2.55 -4.30 4.20
CA GLY A 43 1.74 -3.49 3.28
C GLY A 43 0.34 -4.06 3.08
N MET A 44 0.22 -5.38 3.00
CA MET A 44 -1.06 -6.05 2.89
C MET A 44 -1.85 -5.98 4.19
N GLU A 45 -1.26 -6.41 5.31
CA GLU A 45 -1.97 -6.59 6.59
C GLU A 45 -2.30 -5.26 7.28
N GLN A 46 -1.42 -4.26 7.20
CA GLN A 46 -1.59 -3.00 7.95
C GLN A 46 -2.12 -1.84 7.10
N LEU A 47 -2.09 -1.92 5.77
CA LEU A 47 -2.50 -0.80 4.90
C LEU A 47 -3.63 -1.20 3.95
N ILE A 48 -3.43 -2.21 3.12
CA ILE A 48 -4.38 -2.51 2.03
C ILE A 48 -5.64 -3.19 2.56
N ILE A 49 -5.51 -4.31 3.27
CA ILE A 49 -6.65 -5.10 3.74
C ILE A 49 -7.59 -4.29 4.65
N PRO A 50 -7.11 -3.48 5.61
CA PRO A 50 -7.98 -2.66 6.44
C PRO A 50 -8.82 -1.66 5.65
N GLU A 51 -8.28 -1.12 4.55
CA GLU A 51 -8.92 -0.03 3.78
C GLU A 51 -9.70 -0.52 2.55
N VAL A 52 -9.63 -1.81 2.19
CA VAL A 52 -10.28 -2.36 0.97
C VAL A 52 -11.77 -2.02 0.89
N HIS A 53 -12.48 -2.08 2.02
CA HIS A 53 -13.92 -1.77 2.06
C HIS A 53 -14.19 -0.29 1.82
N HIS A 54 -13.38 0.60 2.41
CA HIS A 54 -13.49 2.03 2.19
C HIS A 54 -13.17 2.40 0.74
N ILE A 55 -12.12 1.81 0.17
CA ILE A 55 -11.73 2.03 -1.23
C ILE A 55 -12.85 1.59 -2.17
N LYS A 56 -13.42 0.39 -1.96
CA LYS A 56 -14.57 -0.09 -2.74
C LYS A 56 -15.77 0.85 -2.62
N ALA A 57 -16.10 1.28 -1.41
CA ALA A 57 -17.24 2.17 -1.18
C ALA A 57 -17.05 3.51 -1.91
N GLU A 58 -15.85 4.08 -1.87
CA GLU A 58 -15.55 5.33 -2.56
C GLU A 58 -15.57 5.19 -4.08
N MET A 59 -15.04 4.08 -4.61
CA MET A 59 -15.11 3.77 -6.04
C MET A 59 -16.54 3.65 -6.55
N SER A 60 -17.47 3.15 -5.73
CA SER A 60 -18.88 3.00 -6.10
C SER A 60 -19.70 4.30 -6.06
N LYS A 61 -19.15 5.39 -5.52
CA LYS A 61 -19.83 6.70 -5.47
C LYS A 61 -19.57 7.58 -6.69
N SER A 62 -18.52 7.28 -7.48
CA SER A 62 -18.26 7.90 -8.80
C SER A 62 -19.04 7.22 -9.89
#